data_AF-A0A7I7KXZ0-F1
#
_entry.id   AF-A0A7I7KXZ0-F1
#
_cell.length_a   1.000
_cell.length_b   1.000
_cell.length_c   1.000
_cell.angle_alpha   90.00
_cell.angle_beta   90.00
_cell.angle_gamma   90.00
#
_symmetry.space_group_name_H-M   'P 1'
#
loop_
_entity.id
_entity.type
_entity.pdbx_description
1 polymer ?
#
loop_
_entity_poly.entity_id
_entity_poly.type
_entity_poly.pdbx_seq_one_letter_code
_entity_poly.pdbx_strand_id
1 'polypeptide(L)' 'MTVSQSTGPPTWLIGEALAHGRLQEPDGRVAMWQLQAESEGKIRADEQDHAAHLVAH' A
#
# COMPACT_ATOMS: atom_id res chain seq x y z
N MET A 1 -28.68 -10.09 23.26
CA MET A 1 -28.19 -9.17 22.22
C MET A 1 -26.68 -9.12 22.36
N THR A 2 -25.94 -9.73 21.44
CA THR A 2 -24.46 -9.71 21.46
C THR A 2 -24.03 -8.87 20.28
N VAL A 3 -23.44 -7.71 20.55
CA VAL A 3 -22.91 -6.82 19.53
C VAL A 3 -21.53 -7.37 19.16
N SER A 4 -21.41 -8.06 18.03
CA SER A 4 -20.12 -8.45 17.48
C SER A 4 -19.38 -7.19 17.07
N GLN A 5 -18.39 -6.78 17.85
CA GLN A 5 -17.47 -5.72 17.45
C GLN A 5 -16.64 -6.28 16.29
N SER A 6 -16.90 -5.78 15.08
CA SER A 6 -16.04 -6.02 13.92
C SER A 6 -14.75 -5.23 14.14
N THR A 7 -13.75 -5.87 14.74
CA THR A 7 -12.39 -5.34 14.75
C THR A 7 -11.89 -5.39 13.31
N GLY A 8 -11.93 -4.25 12.62
CA GLY A 8 -11.32 -4.13 11.29
C GLY A 8 -9.85 -4.56 11.34
N PRO A 9 -9.27 -5.04 10.22
CA PRO A 9 -7.90 -5.50 10.21
C PRO A 9 -7.00 -4.37 10.75
N PRO A 10 -6.09 -4.69 11.69
CA PRO A 10 -5.19 -3.68 12.22
C PRO A 10 -4.42 -3.03 11.07
N THR A 11 -4.35 -1.70 11.08
CA THR A 11 -3.89 -0.86 9.94
C THR A 11 -2.50 -1.22 9.42
N TRP A 12 -1.65 -1.86 10.23
CA TRP A 12 -0.34 -2.37 9.79
C TRP A 12 -0.46 -3.49 8.75
N LEU A 13 -1.47 -4.37 8.85
CA LEU A 13 -1.72 -5.42 7.86
C LEU A 13 -2.15 -4.84 6.51
N ILE A 14 -2.85 -3.70 6.53
CA ILE A 14 -3.23 -2.99 5.30
C ILE A 14 -1.96 -2.43 4.63
N GLY A 15 -1.07 -1.81 5.42
CA GLY A 15 0.21 -1.30 4.91
C GLY A 15 1.10 -2.39 4.30
N GLU A 16 1.24 -3.53 4.98
CA GLU A 16 2.03 -4.67 4.50
C GLU A 16 1.42 -5.28 3.23
N ALA A 17 0.10 -5.47 3.20
CA ALA A 17 -0.58 -6.01 2.03
C ALA A 17 -0.45 -5.08 0.81
N LEU A 18 -0.57 -3.76 1.03
CA LEU A 18 -0.38 -2.75 -0.01
C LEU A 18 1.06 -2.75 -0.56
N ALA A 19 2.06 -2.91 0.32
CA ALA A 19 3.46 -2.96 -0.08
C ALA A 19 3.83 -4.24 -0.85
N HIS A 20 3.20 -5.37 -0.52
CA HIS A 20 3.51 -6.67 -1.13
C HIS A 20 2.58 -7.06 -2.29
N GLY A 21 1.52 -6.27 -2.54
CA GLY A 21 0.50 -6.57 -3.55
C GLY A 21 -0.25 -7.88 -3.30
N ARG A 22 -0.25 -8.35 -2.04
CA ARG A 22 -0.82 -9.64 -1.62
C ARG A 22 -1.53 -9.49 -0.29
N LEU A 23 -2.77 -9.98 -0.23
CA LEU A 23 -3.54 -10.12 1.00
C LEU A 23 -4.00 -11.55 1.14
N GLN A 24 -3.70 -12.17 2.28
CA GLN A 24 -4.27 -13.46 2.64
C GLN A 24 -5.65 -13.26 3.26
N GLU A 25 -6.66 -13.88 2.65
CA GLU A 25 -8.03 -13.85 3.13
C GLU A 25 -8.24 -14.87 4.27
N PRO A 26 -9.25 -14.67 5.13
CA PRO A 26 -9.53 -15.58 6.25
C PRO A 26 -9.82 -17.03 5.84
N ASP A 27 -10.23 -17.27 4.60
CA ASP A 27 -10.48 -18.60 4.04
C ASP A 27 -9.21 -19.26 3.44
N GLY A 28 -8.06 -18.59 3.56
CA GLY A 28 -6.77 -19.06 3.06
C GLY A 28 -6.47 -18.68 1.61
N ARG A 29 -7.38 -17.99 0.91
CA ARG A 29 -7.12 -17.47 -0.44
C ARG A 29 -6.14 -16.30 -0.40
N VAL A 30 -5.49 -16.06 -1.53
CA VAL A 30 -4.60 -14.91 -1.71
C VAL A 30 -5.18 -14.01 -2.79
N ALA A 31 -5.58 -12.81 -2.39
CA ALA A 31 -5.91 -11.74 -3.31
C ALA A 31 -4.62 -11.03 -3.74
N MET A 32 -4.49 -10.78 -5.05
CA MET A 32 -3.35 -10.06 -5.62
C MET A 32 -3.82 -8.80 -6.32
N TRP A 33 -3.04 -7.72 -6.20
CA TRP A 33 -3.25 -6.50 -6.97
C TRP A 33 -1.93 -5.88 -7.39
N GLN A 34 -1.99 -5.01 -8.39
CA GLN A 34 -0.86 -4.20 -8.83
C GLN A 34 -1.23 -2.74 -8.56
N LEU A 35 -0.33 -2.00 -7.92
CA LEU A 35 -0.46 -0.56 -7.79
C LEU A 35 -0.12 0.08 -9.13
N GLN A 36 -1.13 0.56 -9.84
CA GLN A 36 -0.94 1.31 -11.07
C GLN A 36 -1.11 2.80 -10.76
N ALA A 37 -0.13 3.61 -11.13
CA ALA A 37 -0.26 5.06 -11.05
C ALA A 37 -1.41 5.52 -11.96
N GLU A 38 -2.35 6.31 -11.42
CA GLU A 38 -3.48 6.84 -12.19
C GLU A 38 -3.05 7.85 -13.26
N SER A 39 -1.84 8.40 -13.17
CA SER A 39 -1.28 9.32 -14.16
C SER A 39 0.23 9.23 -14.20
N GLU A 40 0.85 9.71 -15.29
CA GLU A 40 2.30 9.93 -15.33
C GLU A 40 2.68 10.85 -14.17
N GLY A 41 3.57 10.38 -13.30
CA GLY A 41 3.96 11.10 -12.10
C GLY A 41 4.62 12.43 -12.47
N LYS A 42 3.95 13.55 -12.17
CA LYS A 42 4.62 14.86 -12.10
C LYS A 42 5.36 14.94 -10.78
N ILE A 43 6.69 14.80 -10.85
CA ILE A 43 7.56 15.10 -9.72
C ILE A 43 7.41 16.60 -9.42
N ARG A 44 7.06 16.93 -8.18
CA ARG A 44 7.01 18.35 -7.77
C ARG A 44 8.42 18.93 -7.76
N ALA A 45 8.55 20.24 -7.94
CA ALA A 45 9.87 20.87 -8.04
C ALA A 45 10.75 20.65 -6.79
N ASP A 46 10.14 20.55 -5.61
CA ASP A 46 10.80 20.22 -4.34
C ASP A 46 11.17 18.73 -4.22
N GLU A 47 10.45 17.84 -4.91
CA GLU A 47 10.78 16.41 -5.00
C GLU A 47 11.87 16.12 -6.05
N GLN A 48 12.08 17.01 -7.03
CA GLN A 48 13.10 16.86 -8.07
C GLN A 48 14.52 16.86 -7.49
N ASP A 49 14.82 17.80 -6.59
CA ASP A 49 16.13 17.89 -5.93
C ASP A 49 16.40 16.66 -5.04
N HIS A 50 15.36 16.17 -4.36
CA HIS A 50 15.46 14.98 -3.53
C HIS A 50 15.66 13.71 -4.38
N ALA A 51 14.94 13.56 -5.48
CA ALA A 51 15.09 12.45 -6.41
C ALA A 51 16.48 12.43 -7.07
N ALA A 52 17.02 13.61 -7.44
CA ALA A 52 18.37 13.73 -7.98
C ALA A 52 19.43 13.24 -6.97
N HIS A 53 19.22 13.49 -5.68
CA HIS A 53 20.12 13.01 -4.63
C HIS A 53 20.07 11.49 -4.41
N LEU A 54 18.89 10.88 -4.63
CA LEU A 54 18.69 9.43 -4.49
C LEU A 54 19.29 8.62 -5.65
N VAL A 55 19.33 9.17 -6.87
CA VAL A 55 19.92 8.49 -8.04
C VAL A 55 21.46 8.57 -8.05
N ALA A 56 22.04 9.52 -7.32
CA ALA A 56 23.49 9.74 -7.27
C ALA A 56 24.24 8.79 -6.31
N HIS A 57 23.56 7.87 -5.61
CA HIS A 57 24.12 6.90 -4.68
C HIS A 57 23.81 5.46 -5.13
#